data_AF-A0A6G0YUC5-F1
#
_entry.id   AF-A0A6G0YUC5-F1
#
_cell.length_a   1.000
_cell.length_b   1.000
_cell.length_c   1.000
_cell.angle_alpha   90.00
_cell.angle_beta   90.00
_cell.angle_gamma   90.00
#
_symmetry.space_group_name_H-M   'P 1'
#
loop_
_entity.id
_entity.type
_entity.pdbx_description
1 polymer ?
#
loop_
_entity_poly.entity_id
_entity_poly.type
_entity_poly.pdbx_seq_one_letter_code
_entity_poly.pdbx_strand_id
1 'polypeptide(L)' 'MFLHTFKDNRPYPWPGDVSSFILNPESANQTIYTRSLTSSDHGVYTCQLANQTNIVKHSMKLVTFG' A
#
# COMPACT_ATOMS: atom_id res chain seq x y z
N MET A 1 -13.81 4.78 -11.05
CA MET A 1 -13.08 3.62 -10.48
C MET A 1 -12.03 4.19 -9.57
N PHE A 2 -12.01 3.77 -8.30
CA PHE A 2 -11.09 4.30 -7.29
C PHE A 2 -10.08 3.23 -6.89
N LEU A 3 -8.84 3.65 -6.68
CA LEU A 3 -7.77 2.79 -6.24
C LEU A 3 -7.26 3.24 -4.88
N HIS A 4 -7.38 2.34 -3.91
CA HIS A 4 -6.99 2.58 -2.52
C HIS A 4 -5.89 1.60 -2.14
N THR A 5 -4.87 2.11 -1.46
CA THR A 5 -3.76 1.31 -0.95
C THR A 5 -3.82 1.24 0.57
N PHE A 6 -3.64 0.05 1.13
CA PHE A 6 -3.66 -0.22 2.56
C PHE A 6 -2.42 -0.98 3.00
N LYS A 7 -1.94 -0.73 4.22
CA LYS A 7 -0.95 -1.55 4.94
C LYS A 7 -1.57 -2.01 6.23
N ASP A 8 -1.67 -3.32 6.42
CA ASP A 8 -2.27 -3.93 7.61
C ASP A 8 -3.66 -3.31 7.93
N ASN A 9 -4.50 -3.18 6.89
CA ASN A 9 -5.82 -2.53 6.90
C ASN A 9 -5.86 -1.03 7.20
N ARG A 10 -4.71 -0.35 7.30
CA ARG A 10 -4.63 1.11 7.42
C ARG A 10 -4.52 1.76 6.04
N PRO A 11 -5.41 2.69 5.66
CA PRO A 11 -5.33 3.35 4.36
C PRO A 11 -4.11 4.27 4.27
N TYR A 12 -3.53 4.40 3.08
CA TYR A 12 -2.59 5.46 2.75
C TYR A 12 -3.30 6.84 2.83
N PRO A 13 -2.63 7.94 3.25
CA PRO A 13 -1.23 8.06 3.64
C PRO A 13 -0.91 7.44 5.01
N TRP A 14 0.23 6.76 5.10
CA TRP A 14 0.72 6.16 6.34
C TRP A 14 1.58 7.16 7.12
N PRO A 15 1.40 7.25 8.45
CA PRO A 15 2.36 7.95 9.30
C PRO A 15 3.71 7.20 9.32
N GLY A 16 4.80 7.90 9.62
CA GLY A 16 6.17 7.38 9.45
C GLY A 16 6.52 6.16 10.32
N ASP A 17 5.74 5.90 11.38
CA ASP A 17 5.82 4.69 12.20
C ASP A 17 5.17 3.46 11.55
N VAL A 18 4.30 3.65 10.57
CA VAL A 18 3.58 2.58 9.87
C VAL A 18 4.33 2.10 8.64
N SER A 19 4.80 3.02 7.78
CA SER A 19 5.68 2.70 6.64
C SER A 19 6.27 3.97 6.05
N SER A 20 7.48 3.85 5.50
CA SER A 20 8.18 4.93 4.79
C SER A 20 7.78 5.06 3.31
N PHE A 21 6.90 4.17 2.84
CA PHE A 21 6.56 4.04 1.43
C PHE A 21 5.76 5.25 0.92
N ILE A 22 6.11 5.69 -0.28
CA ILE A 22 5.45 6.79 -0.98
C ILE A 22 4.58 6.20 -2.08
N LEU A 23 3.33 6.64 -2.15
CA LEU A 23 2.42 6.32 -3.25
C LEU A 23 2.57 7.40 -4.32
N ASN A 24 2.75 7.00 -5.59
CA ASN A 24 2.59 7.91 -6.73
C ASN A 24 1.13 7.88 -7.24
N PRO A 25 0.27 8.86 -6.89
CA PRO A 25 -1.14 8.84 -7.21
C PRO A 25 -1.46 9.26 -8.66
N GLU A 26 -0.55 9.96 -9.35
CA GLU A 26 -0.80 10.49 -10.71
C GLU A 26 -0.53 9.47 -11.81
N SER A 27 0.09 8.34 -11.47
CA SER A 27 0.30 7.23 -12.38
C SER A 27 -0.97 6.39 -12.48
N ALA A 28 -1.41 6.07 -13.71
CA ALA A 28 -2.44 5.05 -13.96
C ALA A 28 -2.07 3.69 -13.31
N ASN A 29 -0.78 3.49 -13.02
CA ASN A 29 -0.23 2.38 -12.25
C ASN A 29 0.19 2.90 -10.87
N GLN A 30 -0.71 2.89 -9.87
CA GLN A 30 -0.34 3.24 -8.50
C GLN A 30 0.82 2.35 -8.05
N THR A 31 1.99 2.96 -7.93
CA THR A 31 3.23 2.30 -7.56
C THR A 31 3.59 2.78 -6.17
N ILE A 32 3.77 1.84 -5.25
CA ILE A 32 4.37 2.10 -3.95
C ILE A 32 5.87 1.85 -4.04
N TYR A 33 6.67 2.79 -3.54
CA TYR A 33 8.12 2.64 -3.51
C TYR A 33 8.69 3.24 -2.23
N THR A 34 9.86 2.77 -1.85
CA THR A 34 10.67 3.36 -0.78
C THR A 34 12.12 3.47 -1.23
N ARG A 35 12.87 4.37 -0.58
CA ARG A 35 14.33 4.46 -0.76
C ARG A 35 15.08 3.44 0.09
N SER A 36 14.51 3.02 1.22
CA SER A 36 15.13 2.08 2.14
C SER A 36 14.06 1.25 2.82
N LEU A 37 14.26 -0.07 2.86
CA LEU A 37 13.40 -0.99 3.61
C LEU A 37 13.78 -0.95 5.09
N THR A 38 12.78 -0.76 5.93
CA THR A 38 12.93 -0.79 7.39
C THR A 38 12.05 -1.87 8.00
N SER A 39 12.26 -2.20 9.27
CA SER A 39 11.43 -3.18 9.97
C SER A 39 9.95 -2.79 10.04
N SER A 40 9.64 -1.48 10.09
CA SER A 40 8.26 -1.00 10.07
C SER A 40 7.54 -1.26 8.74
N ASP A 41 8.28 -1.43 7.64
CA ASP A 41 7.71 -1.76 6.33
C ASP A 41 7.28 -3.24 6.22
N HIS A 42 7.60 -4.10 7.18
CA HIS A 42 7.00 -5.43 7.25
C HIS A 42 5.48 -5.30 7.35
N GLY A 43 4.75 -6.00 6.49
CA GLY A 43 3.29 -6.04 6.60
C GLY A 43 2.61 -6.62 5.37
N VAL A 44 1.28 -6.60 5.41
CA VAL A 44 0.44 -6.94 4.27
C VAL A 44 -0.04 -5.67 3.59
N TYR A 45 0.36 -5.51 2.33
CA TYR A 45 -0.05 -4.42 1.48
C TYR A 45 -1.22 -4.87 0.62
N THR A 46 -2.31 -4.11 0.64
CA THR A 46 -3.52 -4.41 -0.14
C THR A 46 -3.86 -3.26 -1.06
N CYS A 47 -4.01 -3.59 -2.33
CA CYS A 47 -4.52 -2.74 -3.37
C CYS A 47 -6.00 -3.06 -3.58
N GLN A 48 -6.87 -2.07 -3.41
CA GLN A 48 -8.32 -2.20 -3.54
C GLN A 48 -8.84 -1.33 -4.68
N LEU A 49 -9.37 -1.99 -5.71
CA LEU A 49 -10.07 -1.40 -6.84
C LEU A 49 -11.57 -1.41 -6.54
N ALA A 50 -12.19 -0.25 -6.46
CA ALA A 50 -13.63 -0.13 -6.18
C ALA A 50 -14.35 0.68 -7.26
N ASN A 51 -15.53 0.20 -7.65
CA ASN A 51 -16.53 0.98 -8.39
C ASN A 51 -17.87 0.94 -7.63
N GLN A 52 -18.94 1.48 -8.21
CA GLN A 52 -20.26 1.56 -7.55
C GLN A 52 -20.88 0.18 -7.23
N THR A 53 -20.40 -0.89 -7.86
CA THR A 53 -21.04 -2.22 -7.82
C THR A 53 -20.13 -3.33 -7.34
N ASN A 54 -18.81 -3.15 -7.43
CA ASN A 54 -17.81 -4.20 -7.23
C ASN A 54 -16.58 -3.66 -6.50
N ILE A 55 -15.97 -4.54 -5.70
CA ILE A 55 -14.70 -4.32 -5.04
C ILE A 55 -13.81 -5.51 -5.35
N VAL A 56 -12.63 -5.24 -5.92
CA VAL A 56 -11.57 -6.23 -6.15
C VAL A 56 -10.39 -5.87 -5.27
N LYS A 57 -9.84 -6.87 -4.57
CA LYS A 57 -8.67 -6.70 -3.70
C LYS A 57 -7.55 -7.60 -4.15
N HIS A 58 -6.34 -7.08 -4.13
CA HIS A 58 -5.11 -7.85 -4.31
C HIS A 58 -4.16 -7.54 -3.15
N SER A 59 -3.66 -8.57 -2.50
CA SER A 59 -2.82 -8.45 -1.30
C SER A 59 -1.48 -9.12 -1.51
N MET A 60 -0.42 -8.48 -1.02
CA MET A 60 0.95 -8.95 -1.04
C MET A 60 1.54 -8.82 0.36
N LYS A 61 2.32 -9.81 0.81
CA LYS A 61 3.03 -9.74 2.08
C LYS A 61 4.50 -9.38 1.82
N LEU A 62 4.95 -8.30 2.45
CA LEU A 62 6.35 -7.92 2.50
C LEU A 62 6.95 -8.41 3.82
N VAL A 63 8.02 -9.18 3.72
CA VAL A 63 8.79 -9.66 4.87
C VAL A 63 10.17 -9.02 4.80
N THR A 64 10.53 -8.25 5.82
CA THR A 64 11.88 -7.71 6.00
C THR A 64 12.67 -8.61 6.94
N PHE A 65 13.95 -8.79 6.64
CA PHE A 65 14.89 -9.51 7.49
C PHE A 65 15.77 -8.45 8.18
N GLY A 66 15.86 -8.52 9.51
CA GLY A 66 16.70 -7.63 10.31
C GLY A 66 18.16 -8.01 10.28
#